data_AF-A0AAJ7PY33-F1
#
_entry.id   AF-A0AAJ7PY33-F1
#
_cell.length_a   1.000
_cell.length_b   1.000
_cell.length_c   1.000
_cell.angle_alpha   90.00
_cell.angle_beta   90.00
_cell.angle_gamma   90.00
#
_symmetry.space_group_name_H-M   'P 1'
#
loop_
_entity.id
_entity.type
_entity.pdbx_description
1 polymer ?
#
loop_
_entity_poly.entity_id
_entity_poly.type
_entity_poly.pdbx_seq_one_letter_code
_entity_poly.pdbx_strand_id
1 'polypeptide(L)'
;MVAQPSIKALCRRAEQVVRYVREREILAETFRCWQTTKVRDHTSNRTTLVLPTSSDWTGVLNMFSSLLEGQSSLQEMAVSPALNVEASIRATLQESAFWKGLRSSHNLLYLIGNSIDYMKREDAVLSGVVDMFSQIRYHIGASLSGSVLHSAEQKAVMASLDRCQEFCVKPIHAAAYMLDPKHVGQQTLSGEQINSAYYVISNLSHHLNLDEGKVLGSFARFSAKQGLWRGAGIWSSCQHVSASTWWKGLCSSEPLSAVASAILQIPSNNRCL
;
A
#
# COMPACT_ATOMS: atom_id res chain seq x y z
N MET A 1 -26.28 -16.10 -17.18
CA MET A 1 -24.85 -16.46 -17.05
C MET A 1 -24.16 -15.36 -16.27
N VAL A 2 -23.54 -15.65 -15.13
CA VAL A 2 -22.72 -14.66 -14.42
C VAL A 2 -21.46 -14.44 -15.24
N ALA A 3 -21.22 -13.22 -15.71
CA ALA A 3 -20.02 -12.88 -16.46
C ALA A 3 -18.78 -13.20 -15.60
N GLN A 4 -17.76 -13.80 -16.21
CA GLN A 4 -16.51 -14.11 -15.51
C GLN A 4 -15.85 -12.80 -15.04
N PRO A 5 -15.37 -12.70 -13.79
CA PRO A 5 -14.68 -11.50 -13.30
C PRO A 5 -13.48 -11.13 -14.19
N SER A 6 -13.29 -9.83 -14.43
CA SER A 6 -12.29 -9.29 -15.36
C SER A 6 -10.89 -9.73 -15.00
N ILE A 7 -10.55 -9.67 -13.71
CA ILE A 7 -9.22 -10.08 -13.24
C ILE A 7 -9.00 -11.59 -13.38
N LYS A 8 -10.04 -12.41 -13.19
CA LYS A 8 -9.93 -13.87 -13.41
C LYS A 8 -9.72 -14.19 -14.88
N ALA A 9 -10.40 -13.46 -15.78
CA ALA A 9 -10.18 -13.61 -17.22
C ALA A 9 -8.75 -13.22 -17.62
N LEU A 10 -8.24 -12.10 -17.09
CA LEU A 10 -6.86 -11.67 -17.30
C LEU A 10 -5.86 -12.71 -16.78
N CYS A 11 -6.03 -13.22 -15.56
CA CYS A 11 -5.14 -14.25 -14.99
C CYS A 11 -5.11 -15.51 -15.86
N ARG A 12 -6.27 -16.01 -16.32
CA ARG A 12 -6.31 -17.20 -17.20
C ARG A 12 -5.53 -16.98 -18.49
N ARG A 13 -5.68 -15.82 -19.12
CA ARG A 13 -4.93 -15.48 -20.35
C ARG A 13 -3.43 -15.38 -20.08
N ALA A 14 -3.04 -14.76 -18.97
CA ALA A 14 -1.65 -14.67 -18.53
C ALA A 14 -1.05 -16.06 -18.28
N GLU A 15 -1.76 -16.94 -17.57
CA GLU A 15 -1.35 -18.32 -17.31
C GLU A 15 -1.20 -19.12 -18.61
N GLN A 16 -2.12 -18.95 -19.57
CA GLN A 16 -2.04 -19.59 -20.89
C GLN A 16 -0.76 -19.18 -21.63
N VAL A 17 -0.44 -17.88 -21.66
CA VAL A 17 0.79 -17.38 -22.29
C VAL A 17 2.02 -17.96 -21.60
N VAL A 18 2.09 -17.90 -20.27
CA VAL A 18 3.23 -18.43 -19.51
C VAL A 18 3.41 -19.92 -19.75
N ARG A 19 2.33 -20.70 -19.64
CA ARG A 19 2.36 -22.14 -19.84
C ARG A 19 2.82 -22.50 -21.24
N TYR A 20 2.26 -21.85 -22.25
CA TYR A 20 2.58 -22.08 -23.65
C TYR A 20 4.07 -21.87 -23.97
N VAL A 21 4.66 -20.79 -23.45
CA VAL A 21 6.08 -20.49 -23.69
C VAL A 21 6.98 -21.43 -22.89
N ARG A 22 6.65 -21.73 -21.64
CA ARG A 22 7.49 -22.57 -20.76
C ARG A 22 7.50 -24.04 -21.15
N GLU A 23 6.39 -24.58 -21.61
CA GLU A 23 6.26 -26.01 -21.95
C GLU A 23 6.86 -26.36 -23.31
N ARG A 24 7.20 -25.34 -24.13
CA ARG A 24 7.81 -25.53 -25.45
C ARG A 24 9.28 -25.16 -25.40
N GLU A 25 10.16 -26.16 -25.41
CA GLU A 25 11.62 -25.98 -25.25
C GLU A 25 12.21 -24.91 -26.17
N ILE A 26 11.85 -24.93 -27.46
CA ILE A 26 12.34 -23.95 -28.45
C ILE A 26 11.94 -22.52 -28.06
N LEU A 27 10.69 -22.32 -27.60
CA LEU A 27 10.21 -21.00 -27.21
C LEU A 27 10.83 -20.57 -25.89
N ALA A 28 10.93 -21.48 -24.91
CA ALA A 28 11.58 -21.21 -23.64
C ALA A 28 13.05 -20.83 -23.82
N GLU A 29 13.79 -21.54 -24.67
CA GLU A 29 15.19 -21.20 -24.98
C GLU A 29 15.30 -19.88 -25.72
N THR A 30 14.49 -19.67 -26.76
CA THR A 30 14.52 -18.43 -27.55
C THR A 30 14.19 -17.22 -26.69
N PHE A 31 13.16 -17.32 -25.83
CA PHE A 31 12.81 -16.27 -24.87
C PHE A 31 14.00 -15.94 -23.96
N ARG A 32 14.67 -16.97 -23.42
CA ARG A 32 15.85 -16.79 -22.56
C ARG A 32 17.02 -16.16 -23.31
N CYS A 33 17.30 -16.57 -24.55
CA CYS A 33 18.35 -15.97 -25.37
C CYS A 33 18.07 -14.48 -25.63
N TRP A 34 16.86 -14.11 -26.02
CA TRP A 34 16.55 -12.72 -26.36
C TRP A 34 16.56 -11.76 -25.17
N GLN A 35 16.34 -12.27 -23.97
CA GLN A 35 16.59 -11.48 -22.75
C GLN A 35 18.07 -11.18 -22.55
N THR A 36 18.96 -12.14 -22.82
CA THR A 36 20.42 -11.94 -22.66
C THR A 36 20.99 -10.94 -23.66
N THR A 37 20.44 -10.83 -24.86
CA THR A 37 20.93 -9.90 -25.88
C THR A 37 20.58 -8.44 -25.57
N LYS A 38 19.52 -8.20 -24.78
CA LYS A 38 19.05 -6.86 -24.40
C LYS A 38 19.63 -6.35 -23.09
N VAL A 39 20.08 -7.26 -22.23
CA VAL A 39 20.75 -6.95 -20.96
C VAL A 39 22.26 -6.84 -21.20
N ARG A 40 22.76 -5.64 -21.49
CA ARG A 40 24.21 -5.35 -21.52
C ARG A 40 24.82 -5.13 -20.13
N ASP A 41 24.00 -5.08 -19.08
CA ASP A 41 24.46 -4.91 -17.70
C ASP A 41 24.52 -6.24 -16.96
N HIS A 42 25.69 -6.59 -16.44
CA HIS A 42 25.99 -7.84 -15.72
C HIS A 42 25.29 -7.98 -14.35
N THR A 43 24.23 -7.21 -14.09
CA THR A 43 23.56 -7.11 -12.78
C THR A 43 22.05 -7.27 -12.80
N SER A 44 21.37 -7.35 -13.96
CA SER A 44 19.93 -7.62 -13.98
C SER A 44 19.65 -9.11 -14.11
N ASN A 45 19.04 -9.67 -13.06
CA ASN A 45 18.61 -11.07 -12.99
C ASN A 45 17.83 -11.50 -14.24
N ARG A 46 18.12 -12.71 -14.74
CA ARG A 46 17.40 -13.36 -15.84
C ARG A 46 15.93 -13.55 -15.47
N THR A 47 15.01 -12.84 -16.13
CA THR A 47 13.57 -13.00 -15.87
C THR A 47 13.07 -14.34 -16.42
N THR A 48 12.78 -15.29 -15.55
CA THR A 48 12.10 -16.52 -15.95
C THR A 48 10.59 -16.31 -15.83
N LEU A 49 9.81 -16.76 -16.83
CA LEU A 49 8.35 -16.71 -16.71
C LEU A 49 7.88 -17.59 -15.54
N VAL A 50 7.04 -17.04 -14.68
CA VAL A 50 6.60 -17.70 -13.45
C VAL A 50 5.11 -18.04 -13.55
N LEU A 51 4.76 -19.28 -13.22
CA LEU A 51 3.37 -19.66 -12.95
C LEU A 51 3.09 -19.42 -11.46
N PRO A 52 1.85 -19.05 -11.08
CA PRO A 52 1.49 -18.95 -9.68
C PRO A 52 1.73 -20.29 -8.96
N THR A 53 2.65 -20.31 -7.99
CA THR A 53 2.97 -21.50 -7.18
C THR A 53 2.13 -21.57 -5.90
N SER A 54 1.60 -20.42 -5.47
CA SER A 54 0.69 -20.25 -4.34
C SER A 54 -0.66 -19.72 -4.84
N SER A 55 -1.72 -20.06 -4.12
CA SER A 55 -3.07 -19.52 -4.34
C SER A 55 -3.26 -18.10 -3.80
N ASP A 56 -2.22 -17.50 -3.23
CA ASP A 56 -2.25 -16.12 -2.74
C ASP A 56 -2.02 -15.12 -3.88
N TRP A 57 -2.28 -13.84 -3.58
CA TRP A 57 -2.12 -12.75 -4.55
C TRP A 57 -0.65 -12.55 -4.98
N THR A 58 0.31 -13.00 -4.17
CA THR A 58 1.76 -12.94 -4.45
C THR A 58 2.12 -13.76 -5.69
N GLY A 59 1.56 -14.96 -5.84
CA GLY A 59 1.78 -15.80 -7.01
C GLY A 59 1.31 -15.14 -8.32
N VAL A 60 0.16 -14.46 -8.26
CA VAL A 60 -0.38 -13.68 -9.39
C VAL A 60 0.50 -12.47 -9.70
N LEU A 61 0.94 -11.74 -8.66
CA LEU A 61 1.83 -10.59 -8.82
C LEU A 61 3.14 -11.01 -9.51
N ASN A 62 3.79 -12.07 -9.03
CA ASN A 62 5.05 -12.58 -9.61
C ASN A 62 4.87 -13.00 -11.07
N MET A 63 3.76 -13.66 -11.41
CA MET A 63 3.43 -13.99 -12.80
C MET A 63 3.34 -12.73 -13.66
N PHE A 64 2.59 -11.71 -13.20
CA PHE A 64 2.45 -10.45 -13.92
C PHE A 64 3.78 -9.71 -14.07
N SER A 65 4.61 -9.66 -13.02
CA SER A 65 5.95 -9.06 -13.09
C SER A 65 6.81 -9.76 -14.16
N SER A 66 6.85 -11.11 -14.16
CA SER A 66 7.63 -11.87 -15.15
C SER A 66 7.17 -11.65 -16.60
N LEU A 67 5.87 -11.48 -16.83
CA LEU A 67 5.31 -11.17 -18.14
C LEU A 67 5.64 -9.74 -18.58
N LEU A 68 5.54 -8.77 -17.66
CA LEU A 68 5.81 -7.36 -17.95
C LEU A 68 7.30 -7.12 -18.22
N GLU A 69 8.19 -7.74 -17.44
CA GLU A 69 9.63 -7.74 -17.67
C GLU A 69 10.00 -8.42 -19.00
N GLY A 70 9.29 -9.50 -19.36
CA GLY A 70 9.45 -10.21 -20.63
C GLY A 70 8.71 -9.62 -21.83
N GLN A 71 8.00 -8.50 -21.68
CA GLN A 71 7.00 -8.02 -22.65
C GLN A 71 7.59 -7.88 -24.06
N SER A 72 8.72 -7.18 -24.20
CA SER A 72 9.32 -6.92 -25.51
C SER A 72 9.74 -8.21 -26.21
N SER A 73 10.37 -9.14 -25.49
CA SER A 73 10.80 -10.43 -26.05
C SER A 73 9.61 -11.31 -26.45
N LEU A 74 8.53 -11.27 -25.67
CA LEU A 74 7.28 -11.99 -26.01
C LEU A 74 6.59 -11.40 -27.24
N GLN A 75 6.58 -10.07 -27.37
CA GLN A 75 6.00 -9.40 -28.53
C GLN A 75 6.81 -9.66 -29.81
N GLU A 76 8.15 -9.66 -29.72
CA GLU A 76 9.03 -10.08 -30.82
C GLU A 76 8.81 -11.55 -31.19
N MET A 77 8.53 -12.40 -30.21
CA MET A 77 8.36 -13.84 -30.43
C MET A 77 7.10 -14.10 -31.23
N ALA A 78 6.04 -13.37 -30.91
CA ALA A 78 4.76 -13.45 -31.60
C ALA A 78 4.84 -13.09 -33.09
N VAL A 79 5.75 -12.20 -33.48
CA VAL A 79 5.92 -11.74 -34.89
C VAL A 79 7.06 -12.45 -35.62
N SER A 80 7.88 -13.25 -34.94
CA SER A 80 9.00 -13.94 -35.56
C SER A 80 8.52 -15.03 -36.52
N PRO A 81 8.89 -14.97 -37.82
CA PRO A 81 8.52 -16.00 -38.79
C PRO A 81 9.24 -17.33 -38.53
N ALA A 82 10.34 -17.31 -37.78
CA ALA A 82 11.12 -18.51 -37.46
C ALA A 82 10.48 -19.36 -36.34
N LEU A 83 9.50 -18.81 -35.61
CA LEU A 83 8.89 -19.46 -34.46
C LEU A 83 7.44 -19.82 -34.76
N ASN A 84 7.09 -21.09 -34.55
CA ASN A 84 5.71 -21.55 -34.69
C ASN A 84 4.89 -21.22 -33.44
N VAL A 85 4.44 -19.97 -33.35
CA VAL A 85 3.51 -19.49 -32.30
C VAL A 85 2.06 -19.65 -32.77
N GLU A 86 1.22 -20.18 -31.90
CA GLU A 86 -0.21 -20.40 -32.13
C GLU A 86 -0.93 -19.07 -32.30
N ALA A 87 -1.91 -19.01 -33.21
CA ALA A 87 -2.62 -17.78 -33.54
C ALA A 87 -3.28 -17.13 -32.32
N SER A 88 -3.83 -17.93 -31.39
CA SER A 88 -4.47 -17.47 -30.16
C SER A 88 -3.49 -16.75 -29.21
N ILE A 89 -2.30 -17.31 -29.03
CA ILE A 89 -1.22 -16.75 -28.21
C ILE A 89 -0.63 -15.52 -28.89
N ARG A 90 -0.40 -15.58 -30.21
CA ARG A 90 0.06 -14.43 -31.00
C ARG A 90 -0.90 -13.24 -30.85
N ALA A 91 -2.21 -13.47 -30.99
CA ALA A 91 -3.22 -12.43 -30.82
C ALA A 91 -3.17 -11.81 -29.42
N THR A 92 -3.06 -12.64 -28.37
CA THR A 92 -2.94 -12.15 -26.98
C THR A 92 -1.69 -11.31 -26.76
N LEU A 93 -0.53 -11.76 -27.27
CA LEU A 93 0.74 -11.05 -27.12
C LEU A 93 0.76 -9.71 -27.86
N GLN A 94 -0.04 -9.54 -28.93
CA GLN A 94 -0.15 -8.29 -29.67
C GLN A 94 -1.28 -7.37 -29.18
N GLU A 95 -2.13 -7.85 -28.26
CA GLU A 95 -3.28 -7.08 -27.78
C GLU A 95 -2.86 -6.02 -26.75
N SER A 96 -3.04 -4.74 -27.10
CA SER A 96 -2.74 -3.61 -26.20
C SER A 96 -3.55 -3.64 -24.90
N ALA A 97 -4.82 -4.06 -24.98
CA ALA A 97 -5.72 -4.17 -23.83
C ALA A 97 -5.23 -5.22 -22.82
N PHE A 98 -4.66 -6.34 -23.28
CA PHE A 98 -4.07 -7.36 -22.41
C PHE A 98 -2.92 -6.78 -21.58
N TRP A 99 -1.96 -6.11 -22.22
CA TRP A 99 -0.80 -5.51 -21.54
C TRP A 99 -1.18 -4.36 -20.61
N LYS A 100 -2.13 -3.50 -21.02
CA LYS A 100 -2.68 -2.46 -20.15
C LYS A 100 -3.37 -3.07 -18.92
N GLY A 101 -4.13 -4.15 -19.12
CA GLY A 101 -4.77 -4.91 -18.05
C GLY A 101 -3.75 -5.49 -17.06
N LEU A 102 -2.69 -6.14 -17.56
CA LEU A 102 -1.58 -6.64 -16.75
C LEU A 102 -0.93 -5.53 -15.93
N ARG A 103 -0.53 -4.43 -16.55
CA ARG A 103 0.16 -3.33 -15.88
C ARG A 103 -0.72 -2.67 -14.81
N SER A 104 -1.98 -2.40 -15.13
CA SER A 104 -2.91 -1.80 -14.16
C SER A 104 -3.16 -2.72 -12.97
N SER A 105 -3.34 -4.02 -13.20
CA SER A 105 -3.58 -5.01 -12.14
C SER A 105 -2.33 -5.27 -11.30
N HIS A 106 -1.16 -5.34 -11.94
CA HIS A 106 0.13 -5.42 -11.26
C HIS A 106 0.33 -4.22 -10.32
N ASN A 107 0.14 -3.00 -10.81
CA ASN A 107 0.31 -1.80 -10.00
C ASN A 107 -0.63 -1.77 -8.78
N LEU A 108 -1.88 -2.20 -8.96
CA LEU A 108 -2.84 -2.31 -7.87
C LEU A 108 -2.39 -3.31 -6.80
N LEU A 109 -2.03 -4.53 -7.21
CA LEU A 109 -1.58 -5.59 -6.28
C LEU A 109 -0.25 -5.22 -5.59
N TYR A 110 0.67 -4.61 -6.33
CA TYR A 110 1.96 -4.15 -5.83
C TYR A 110 1.81 -3.07 -4.76
N LEU A 111 0.92 -2.09 -4.98
CA LEU A 111 0.62 -1.04 -4.00
C LEU A 111 0.07 -1.63 -2.69
N ILE A 112 -0.86 -2.58 -2.79
CA ILE A 112 -1.43 -3.27 -1.63
C ILE A 112 -0.34 -4.04 -0.89
N GLY A 113 0.49 -4.80 -1.62
CA GLY A 113 1.61 -5.55 -1.07
C GLY A 113 2.59 -4.67 -0.31
N ASN A 114 3.06 -3.59 -0.92
CA ASN A 114 3.97 -2.64 -0.29
C ASN A 114 3.40 -2.02 0.98
N SER A 115 2.09 -1.76 1.01
CA SER A 115 1.44 -1.19 2.18
C SER A 115 1.36 -2.20 3.33
N ILE A 116 1.06 -3.46 3.02
CA ILE A 116 1.08 -4.56 3.99
C ILE A 116 2.50 -4.73 4.55
N ASP A 117 3.52 -4.71 3.69
CA ASP A 117 4.91 -4.87 4.11
C ASP A 117 5.40 -3.70 4.94
N TYR A 118 4.99 -2.46 4.59
CA TYR A 118 5.24 -1.27 5.41
C TYR A 118 4.68 -1.44 6.83
N MET A 119 3.45 -1.93 6.96
CA MET A 119 2.80 -2.17 8.26
C MET A 119 3.44 -3.27 9.10
N LYS A 120 4.15 -4.20 8.47
CA LYS A 120 4.85 -5.28 9.17
C LYS A 120 6.23 -4.86 9.69
N ARG A 121 6.76 -3.71 9.28
CA ARG A 121 8.08 -3.26 9.71
C ARG A 121 8.08 -2.97 11.22
N GLU A 122 9.21 -3.22 11.85
CA GLU A 122 9.38 -2.98 13.30
C GLU A 122 9.30 -1.49 13.66
N ASP A 123 9.60 -0.60 12.71
CA ASP A 123 9.56 0.85 12.87
C ASP A 123 8.20 1.47 12.53
N ALA A 124 7.21 0.66 12.14
CA ALA A 124 5.88 1.16 11.81
C ALA A 124 5.20 1.73 13.08
N VAL A 125 4.73 2.97 12.97
CA VAL A 125 4.10 3.71 14.07
C VAL A 125 2.59 3.70 13.97
N LEU A 126 1.92 3.70 15.11
CA LEU A 126 0.45 3.65 15.18
C LEU A 126 -0.23 4.84 14.49
N SER A 127 0.41 6.01 14.50
CA SER A 127 -0.04 7.22 13.80
C SER A 127 -0.06 7.04 12.28
N GLY A 128 0.85 6.23 11.72
CA GLY A 128 0.96 6.00 10.28
C GLY A 128 -0.18 5.19 9.67
N VAL A 129 -0.98 4.48 10.48
CA VAL A 129 -2.05 3.61 9.98
C VAL A 129 -3.14 4.40 9.27
N VAL A 130 -3.55 5.54 9.83
CA VAL A 130 -4.57 6.40 9.24
C VAL A 130 -4.08 6.97 7.91
N ASP A 131 -2.85 7.51 7.89
CA ASP A 131 -2.26 8.06 6.68
C ASP A 131 -2.13 7.00 5.60
N MET A 132 -1.62 5.81 5.94
CA MET A 132 -1.51 4.70 5.00
C MET A 132 -2.85 4.36 4.35
N PHE A 133 -3.94 4.21 5.11
CA PHE A 133 -5.25 3.93 4.52
C PHE A 133 -5.74 5.06 3.60
N SER A 134 -5.48 6.32 3.97
CA SER A 134 -5.76 7.49 3.12
C SER A 134 -4.98 7.44 1.80
N GLN A 135 -3.67 7.17 1.85
CA GLN A 135 -2.81 7.07 0.68
C GLN A 135 -3.22 5.90 -0.23
N ILE A 136 -3.47 4.71 0.35
CA ILE A 136 -3.95 3.56 -0.41
C ILE A 136 -5.28 3.91 -1.10
N ARG A 137 -6.23 4.50 -0.38
CA ARG A 137 -7.52 4.89 -0.93
C ARG A 137 -7.37 5.83 -2.12
N TYR A 138 -6.54 6.86 -1.98
CA TYR A 138 -6.26 7.81 -3.04
C TYR A 138 -5.66 7.12 -4.27
N HIS A 139 -4.59 6.34 -4.08
CA HIS A 139 -3.87 5.70 -5.18
C HIS A 139 -4.69 4.60 -5.88
N ILE A 140 -5.42 3.79 -5.11
CA ILE A 140 -6.36 2.81 -5.67
C ILE A 140 -7.44 3.55 -6.47
N GLY A 141 -8.10 4.54 -5.86
CA GLY A 141 -9.15 5.32 -6.51
C GLY A 141 -8.71 5.94 -7.84
N ALA A 142 -7.52 6.56 -7.86
CA ALA A 142 -6.93 7.14 -9.07
C ALA A 142 -6.59 6.08 -10.14
N SER A 143 -6.23 4.86 -9.73
CA SER A 143 -5.84 3.78 -10.64
C SER A 143 -7.03 3.00 -11.22
N LEU A 144 -8.18 2.98 -10.52
CA LEU A 144 -9.33 2.16 -10.92
C LEU A 144 -9.92 2.57 -12.27
N SER A 145 -10.02 3.87 -12.57
CA SER A 145 -10.61 4.35 -13.82
C SER A 145 -9.84 3.90 -15.08
N GLY A 146 -8.54 3.63 -14.94
CA GLY A 146 -7.69 3.13 -16.03
C GLY A 146 -7.54 1.60 -16.06
N SER A 147 -8.16 0.89 -15.13
CA SER A 147 -7.99 -0.56 -14.95
C SER A 147 -8.84 -1.40 -15.89
N VAL A 148 -8.56 -2.71 -15.94
CA VAL A 148 -9.38 -3.72 -16.65
C VAL A 148 -10.70 -4.03 -15.93
N LEU A 149 -10.87 -3.56 -14.69
CA LEU A 149 -12.02 -3.89 -13.86
C LEU A 149 -13.28 -3.18 -14.36
N HIS A 150 -14.40 -3.89 -14.36
CA HIS A 150 -15.71 -3.29 -14.64
C HIS A 150 -16.18 -2.42 -13.47
N SER A 151 -17.14 -1.52 -13.72
CA SER A 151 -17.65 -0.59 -12.71
C SER A 151 -18.09 -1.28 -11.40
N ALA A 152 -18.75 -2.44 -11.50
CA ALA A 152 -19.16 -3.21 -10.32
C ALA A 152 -17.95 -3.75 -9.54
N GLU A 153 -16.90 -4.20 -10.23
CA GLU A 153 -15.66 -4.68 -9.60
C GLU A 153 -14.87 -3.53 -8.97
N GLN A 154 -14.80 -2.36 -9.63
CA GLN A 154 -14.17 -1.17 -9.09
C GLN A 154 -14.85 -0.72 -7.77
N LYS A 155 -16.19 -0.72 -7.74
CA LYS A 155 -16.96 -0.45 -6.51
C LYS A 155 -16.69 -1.50 -5.44
N ALA A 156 -16.61 -2.78 -5.82
CA ALA A 156 -16.30 -3.85 -4.88
C ALA A 156 -14.90 -3.69 -4.27
N VAL A 157 -13.88 -3.27 -5.05
CA VAL A 157 -12.53 -2.99 -4.53
C VAL A 157 -12.57 -1.87 -3.49
N MET A 158 -13.24 -0.75 -3.78
CA MET A 158 -13.35 0.36 -2.82
C MET A 158 -14.13 -0.05 -1.56
N ALA A 159 -15.22 -0.80 -1.71
CA ALA A 159 -15.98 -1.32 -0.58
C ALA A 159 -15.19 -2.32 0.28
N SER A 160 -14.33 -3.14 -0.34
CA SER A 160 -13.39 -4.01 0.38
C SER A 160 -12.37 -3.18 1.16
N LEU A 161 -11.85 -2.10 0.58
CA LEU A 161 -10.95 -1.19 1.28
C LEU A 161 -11.64 -0.51 2.47
N ASP A 162 -12.89 -0.04 2.30
CA ASP A 162 -13.71 0.54 3.38
C ASP A 162 -13.85 -0.44 4.54
N ARG A 163 -14.21 -1.70 4.25
CA ARG A 163 -14.36 -2.75 5.27
C ARG A 163 -13.04 -3.07 5.97
N CYS A 164 -11.93 -3.12 5.23
CA CYS A 164 -10.60 -3.30 5.82
C CYS A 164 -10.24 -2.14 6.74
N GLN A 165 -10.53 -0.90 6.33
CA GLN A 165 -10.27 0.27 7.15
C GLN A 165 -11.13 0.27 8.43
N GLU A 166 -12.42 -0.04 8.34
CA GLU A 166 -13.32 -0.16 9.49
C GLU A 166 -12.85 -1.24 10.48
N PHE A 167 -12.35 -2.35 9.95
CA PHE A 167 -11.81 -3.43 10.77
C PHE A 167 -10.48 -3.06 11.44
N CYS A 168 -9.55 -2.46 10.71
CA CYS A 168 -8.19 -2.20 11.20
C CYS A 168 -8.05 -0.88 11.98
N VAL A 169 -8.75 0.18 11.58
CA VAL A 169 -8.60 1.52 12.16
C VAL A 169 -9.52 1.68 13.36
N LYS A 170 -8.91 1.57 14.55
CA LYS A 170 -9.56 1.84 15.85
C LYS A 170 -9.35 3.29 16.32
N PRO A 171 -10.17 3.81 17.25
CA PRO A 171 -10.04 5.17 17.78
C PRO A 171 -8.63 5.57 18.27
N ILE A 172 -7.88 4.63 18.82
CA ILE A 172 -6.49 4.83 19.25
C ILE A 172 -5.54 5.22 18.12
N HIS A 173 -5.78 4.74 16.89
CA HIS A 173 -5.01 5.14 15.70
C HIS A 173 -5.31 6.59 15.32
N ALA A 174 -6.57 7.02 15.41
CA ALA A 174 -6.94 8.41 15.17
C ALA A 174 -6.35 9.34 16.25
N ALA A 175 -6.34 8.90 17.52
CA ALA A 175 -5.67 9.62 18.60
C ALA A 175 -4.16 9.71 18.37
N ALA A 176 -3.50 8.60 18.00
CA ALA A 176 -2.08 8.59 17.65
C ALA A 176 -1.78 9.54 16.49
N TYR A 177 -2.59 9.52 15.43
CA TYR A 177 -2.46 10.41 14.29
C TYR A 177 -2.59 11.89 14.70
N MET A 178 -3.57 12.23 15.53
CA MET A 178 -3.76 13.59 16.05
C MET A 178 -2.63 14.08 16.94
N LEU A 179 -1.91 13.17 17.62
CA LEU A 179 -0.84 13.49 18.56
C LEU A 179 0.55 13.46 17.92
N ASP A 180 0.68 12.91 16.71
CA ASP A 180 1.94 12.89 16.00
C ASP A 180 2.22 14.27 15.38
N PRO A 181 3.34 14.93 15.74
CA PRO A 181 3.70 16.23 15.18
C PRO A 181 3.85 16.23 13.65
N LYS A 182 4.10 15.07 13.01
CA LYS A 182 4.20 14.94 11.55
C LYS A 182 2.88 15.15 10.82
N HIS A 183 1.76 14.95 11.50
CA HIS A 183 0.42 15.01 10.92
C HIS A 183 -0.35 16.29 11.27
N VAL A 184 0.24 17.18 12.07
CA VAL A 184 -0.42 18.42 12.49
C VAL A 184 -0.78 19.30 11.29
N GLY A 185 -2.06 19.64 11.18
CA GLY A 185 -2.62 20.46 10.11
C GLY A 185 -3.10 19.68 8.89
N GLN A 186 -2.94 18.36 8.86
CA GLN A 186 -3.50 17.51 7.81
C GLN A 186 -5.00 17.25 8.06
N GLN A 187 -5.80 17.30 6.99
CA GLN A 187 -7.26 17.10 7.04
C GLN A 187 -7.67 15.68 6.61
N THR A 188 -7.04 14.67 7.20
CA THR A 188 -7.27 13.26 6.83
C THR A 188 -8.42 12.62 7.61
N LEU A 189 -8.60 13.00 8.87
CA LEU A 189 -9.61 12.41 9.75
C LEU A 189 -11.00 13.02 9.52
N SER A 190 -12.03 12.18 9.58
CA SER A 190 -13.42 12.63 9.63
C SER A 190 -13.77 13.22 11.01
N GLY A 191 -14.86 13.98 11.10
CA GLY A 191 -15.35 14.51 12.37
C GLY A 191 -15.67 13.42 13.40
N GLU A 192 -16.16 12.26 12.95
CA GLU A 192 -16.42 11.10 13.82
C GLU A 192 -15.12 10.49 14.36
N GLN A 193 -14.09 10.37 13.52
CA GLN A 193 -12.79 9.88 13.96
C GLN A 193 -12.11 10.84 14.93
N ILE A 194 -12.23 12.16 14.69
CA ILE A 194 -11.75 13.20 15.60
C ILE A 194 -12.45 13.09 16.96
N ASN A 195 -13.77 12.98 16.97
CA ASN A 195 -14.54 12.81 18.21
C ASN A 195 -14.15 11.54 18.98
N SER A 196 -13.97 10.43 18.25
CA SER A 196 -13.54 9.15 18.84
C SER A 196 -12.11 9.22 19.40
N ALA A 197 -11.22 9.97 18.77
CA ALA A 197 -9.87 10.22 19.26
C ALA A 197 -9.87 11.06 20.54
N TYR A 198 -10.72 12.08 20.65
CA TYR A 198 -10.89 12.84 21.89
C TYR A 198 -11.34 11.94 23.04
N TYR A 199 -12.26 11.01 22.80
CA TYR A 199 -12.69 10.05 23.81
C TYR A 199 -11.54 9.19 24.34
N VAL A 200 -10.66 8.72 23.45
CA VAL A 200 -9.45 7.95 23.85
C VAL A 200 -8.50 8.80 24.70
N ILE A 201 -8.22 10.04 24.28
CA ILE A 201 -7.34 10.97 25.00
C ILE A 201 -7.90 11.24 26.40
N SER A 202 -9.20 11.45 26.51
CA SER A 202 -9.89 11.76 27.78
C SER A 202 -9.87 10.56 28.73
N ASN A 203 -10.24 9.37 28.23
CA ASN A 203 -10.18 8.12 29.00
C ASN A 203 -8.77 7.82 29.53
N LEU A 204 -7.75 8.00 28.68
CA LEU A 204 -6.37 7.77 29.11
C LEU A 204 -5.90 8.83 30.10
N SER A 205 -6.37 10.08 29.98
CA SER A 205 -6.11 11.13 30.97
C SER A 205 -6.63 10.73 32.36
N HIS A 206 -7.86 10.20 32.44
CA HIS A 206 -8.41 9.69 33.69
C HIS A 206 -7.62 8.51 34.23
N HIS A 207 -7.25 7.54 33.37
CA HIS A 207 -6.48 6.37 33.79
C HIS A 207 -5.10 6.75 34.35
N LEU A 208 -4.48 7.80 33.82
CA LEU A 208 -3.21 8.34 34.29
C LEU A 208 -3.35 9.33 35.46
N ASN A 209 -4.57 9.52 36.01
CA ASN A 209 -4.89 10.49 37.06
C ASN A 209 -4.48 11.93 36.71
N LEU A 210 -4.69 12.33 35.45
CA LEU A 210 -4.43 13.68 34.95
C LEU A 210 -5.70 14.53 34.93
N ASP A 211 -5.51 15.85 34.99
CA ASP A 211 -6.58 16.83 34.78
C ASP A 211 -6.93 16.88 33.28
N GLU A 212 -8.04 16.25 32.92
CA GLU A 212 -8.54 16.16 31.54
C GLU A 212 -8.67 17.54 30.87
N GLY A 213 -9.18 18.54 31.59
CA GLY A 213 -9.34 19.89 31.07
C GLY A 213 -8.01 20.53 30.68
N LYS A 214 -6.97 20.34 31.51
CA LYS A 214 -5.60 20.78 31.18
C LYS A 214 -4.99 19.99 30.02
N VAL A 215 -5.24 18.69 29.93
CA VAL A 215 -4.78 17.85 28.81
C VAL A 215 -5.41 18.31 27.49
N LEU A 216 -6.74 18.46 27.44
CA LEU A 216 -7.46 18.91 26.25
C LEU A 216 -7.12 20.36 25.88
N GLY A 217 -6.95 21.24 26.88
CA GLY A 217 -6.46 22.60 26.64
C GLY A 217 -5.02 22.64 26.09
N SER A 218 -4.16 21.73 26.56
CA SER A 218 -2.82 21.53 26.00
C SER A 218 -2.88 21.00 24.56
N PHE A 219 -3.78 20.07 24.27
CA PHE A 219 -4.01 19.55 22.92
C PHE A 219 -4.50 20.61 21.95
N ALA A 220 -5.42 21.48 22.38
CA ALA A 220 -5.90 22.60 21.58
C ALA A 220 -4.76 23.57 21.23
N ARG A 221 -3.89 23.90 22.18
CA ARG A 221 -2.70 24.73 21.95
C ARG A 221 -1.72 24.07 20.97
N PHE A 222 -1.48 22.76 21.10
CA PHE A 222 -0.64 21.99 20.17
C PHE A 222 -1.20 22.04 18.75
N SER A 223 -2.48 21.72 18.57
CA SER A 223 -3.15 21.72 17.28
C SER A 223 -3.17 23.09 16.63
N ALA A 224 -3.35 24.15 17.43
CA ALA A 224 -3.35 25.54 16.98
C ALA A 224 -1.93 26.16 16.87
N LYS A 225 -0.86 25.39 17.10
CA LYS A 225 0.54 25.84 17.10
C LYS A 225 0.78 27.06 18.01
N GLN A 226 0.21 27.03 19.21
CA GLN A 226 0.31 28.10 20.22
C GLN A 226 1.29 27.76 21.35
N GLY A 227 1.68 28.76 22.15
CA GLY A 227 2.60 28.58 23.27
C GLY A 227 3.96 28.03 22.82
N LEU A 228 4.40 26.94 23.46
CA LEU A 228 5.62 26.19 23.13
C LEU A 228 5.72 25.87 21.62
N TRP A 229 4.59 25.59 20.98
CA TRP A 229 4.53 25.16 19.58
C TRP A 229 4.52 26.31 18.55
N ARG A 230 4.69 27.56 18.97
CA ARG A 230 4.86 28.70 18.05
C ARG A 230 6.20 28.69 17.32
N GLY A 231 7.25 28.18 17.95
CA GLY A 231 8.61 28.22 17.41
C GLY A 231 8.84 27.17 16.33
N ALA A 232 9.42 27.56 15.19
CA ALA A 232 9.70 26.62 14.09
C ALA A 232 10.67 25.49 14.51
N GLY A 233 11.64 25.78 15.39
CA GLY A 233 12.65 24.81 15.81
C GLY A 233 12.07 23.56 16.50
N ILE A 234 10.95 23.69 17.22
CA ILE A 234 10.32 22.53 17.85
C ILE A 234 9.75 21.56 16.81
N TRP A 235 9.26 22.09 15.69
CA TRP A 235 8.74 21.29 14.58
C TRP A 235 9.86 20.67 13.75
N SER A 236 10.97 21.37 13.54
CA SER A 236 12.12 20.79 12.81
C SER A 236 12.65 19.52 13.50
N SER A 237 12.62 19.47 14.83
CA SER A 237 13.10 18.32 15.59
C SER A 237 12.28 17.05 15.38
N CYS A 238 10.99 17.13 15.02
CA CYS A 238 10.15 15.94 14.86
C CYS A 238 10.52 15.07 13.64
N GLN A 239 11.37 15.59 12.75
CA GLN A 239 11.95 14.82 11.64
C GLN A 239 13.11 13.92 12.07
N HIS A 240 13.72 14.19 13.22
CA HIS A 240 14.94 13.54 13.68
C HIS A 240 14.75 12.58 14.86
N VAL A 241 13.56 12.60 15.48
CA VAL A 241 13.22 11.71 16.61
C VAL A 241 11.85 11.08 16.41
N SER A 242 11.56 9.99 17.12
CA SER A 242 10.21 9.42 17.14
C SER A 242 9.23 10.37 17.84
N ALA A 243 7.95 10.29 17.47
CA ALA A 243 6.91 11.14 18.06
C ALA A 243 6.82 10.94 19.59
N SER A 244 6.94 9.70 20.10
CA SER A 244 6.96 9.44 21.54
C SER A 244 8.15 10.11 22.24
N THR A 245 9.36 10.02 21.66
CA THR A 245 10.56 10.69 22.20
C THR A 245 10.44 12.21 22.16
N TRP A 246 9.84 12.76 21.11
CA TRP A 246 9.57 14.19 20.99
C TRP A 246 8.69 14.70 22.14
N TRP A 247 7.63 13.95 22.47
CA TRP A 247 6.76 14.26 23.61
C TRP A 247 7.48 14.11 24.96
N LYS A 248 8.23 13.01 25.18
CA LYS A 248 8.97 12.74 26.44
C LYS A 248 10.12 13.71 26.69
N GLY A 249 10.73 14.25 25.64
CA GLY A 249 11.87 15.16 25.76
C GLY A 249 11.44 16.62 25.72
N LEU A 250 11.17 17.10 24.50
CA LEU A 250 10.98 18.53 24.21
C LEU A 250 9.65 19.09 24.71
N CYS A 251 8.63 18.25 24.82
CA CYS A 251 7.30 18.67 25.29
C CYS A 251 6.94 18.11 26.67
N SER A 252 7.92 17.62 27.44
CA SER A 252 7.71 16.92 28.73
C SER A 252 6.96 17.74 29.78
N SER A 253 7.06 19.06 29.73
CA SER A 253 6.38 19.98 30.65
C SER A 253 4.90 20.21 30.32
N GLU A 254 4.44 19.82 29.13
CA GLU A 254 3.07 20.05 28.72
C GLU A 254 2.14 18.95 29.27
N PRO A 255 0.94 19.28 29.78
CA PRO A 255 0.00 18.31 30.35
C PRO A 255 -0.33 17.13 29.43
N LEU A 256 -0.35 17.38 28.12
CA LEU A 256 -0.63 16.36 27.11
C LEU A 256 0.48 15.29 26.96
N SER A 257 1.71 15.59 27.40
CA SER A 257 2.90 14.77 27.10
C SER A 257 2.75 13.32 27.55
N ALA A 258 2.28 13.09 28.79
CA ALA A 258 2.12 11.73 29.32
C ALA A 258 1.16 10.88 28.47
N VAL A 259 0.03 11.46 28.06
CA VAL A 259 -0.97 10.80 27.20
C VAL A 259 -0.39 10.53 25.81
N ALA A 260 0.23 11.54 25.19
CA ALA A 260 0.80 11.43 23.86
C ALA A 260 1.91 10.39 23.80
N SER A 261 2.85 10.41 24.75
CA SER A 261 3.92 9.43 24.85
C SER A 261 3.41 8.02 25.08
N ALA A 262 2.35 7.85 25.88
CA ALA A 262 1.75 6.54 26.16
C ALA A 262 1.05 5.92 24.93
N ILE A 263 0.38 6.75 24.11
CA ILE A 263 -0.25 6.29 22.87
C ILE A 263 0.81 6.01 21.80
N LEU A 264 1.76 6.93 21.60
CA LEU A 264 2.73 6.88 20.50
C LEU A 264 3.87 5.87 20.70
N GLN A 265 4.01 5.29 21.89
CA GLN A 265 4.94 4.18 22.12
C GLN A 265 4.33 2.80 21.83
N ILE A 266 3.02 2.73 21.52
CA ILE A 266 2.36 1.49 21.13
C ILE A 266 2.84 1.13 19.71
N PRO A 267 3.45 -0.04 19.50
CA PRO A 267 3.85 -0.46 18.16
C PRO A 267 2.62 -0.71 17.29
N SER A 268 2.72 -0.45 15.98
CA SER A 268 1.62 -0.65 15.03
C SER A 268 1.19 -2.12 14.89
N ASN A 269 2.07 -3.07 15.24
CA ASN A 269 1.85 -4.50 15.11
C ASN A 269 1.20 -5.15 16.34
N ASN A 270 0.88 -4.37 17.38
CA ASN A 270 0.29 -4.92 18.60
C ASN A 270 -1.11 -5.49 18.30
N ARG A 271 -1.19 -6.82 18.28
CA ARG A 271 -2.42 -7.61 18.04
C ARG A 271 -3.44 -7.54 19.20
N CYS A 272 -3.25 -6.65 20.16
CA CYS A 272 -4.07 -6.53 21.38
C CYS A 272 -5.04 -5.35 21.35
N LEU A 273 -5.46 -4.90 20.16
CA LEU A 273 -6.50 -3.89 19.94
C LEU A 273 -7.62 -4.43 19.05
#